data_AF-A0A8J4VK59-F1
#
_entry.id   AF-A0A8J4VK59-F1
#
_cell.length_a   1.000
_cell.length_b   1.000
_cell.length_c   1.000
_cell.angle_alpha   90.00
_cell.angle_beta   90.00
_cell.angle_gamma   90.00
#
_symmetry.space_group_name_H-M   'P 1'
#
loop_
_entity.id
_entity.type
_entity.pdbx_description
1 polymer ?
#
loop_
_entity_poly.entity_id
_entity_poly.type
_entity_poly.pdbx_seq_one_letter_code
_entity_poly.pdbx_strand_id
1 'polypeptide(L)'
;MTEKTELKKDESQDRGLIGLLSWSIKGVLNVLFNNNSEQETKIMESTVEKTETKIMEAMVEKTETKIMEAMVEKTEVKKEEIPGRNLVDLVFSWSLKDVLNEDLHKHQVRKIPETFSSTTEYLTSFCDPLVVETHADLLSSMSTISQAHTRAIFSVRQTVKCEPPKDLLYHVTLESVKIFENHGARYEPEVRDIIAITDVRPKCIDDLERPNRSYLVAFVLSVRHEIFLTILSSKPILFEHDKNKTLYVVPLINMTTNIRIWRALNSKLEGGNLNIIQNVLQSSSMDATNCTACLIEEDCSAAFAAIRSRICSSDLNGSQKDAVLSCLVTRECNHQNTVKLIWGPPGTGKTKTVAASKECDRIT
;
A
#
# COMPACT_ATOMS: atom_id res chain seq x y z
N MET A 1 -5.48 9.27 -32.78
CA MET A 1 -4.42 8.67 -33.60
C MET A 1 -3.10 9.09 -32.97
N THR A 2 -2.57 8.25 -32.08
CA THR A 2 -1.25 8.43 -31.45
C THR A 2 -0.82 7.04 -30.99
N GLU A 3 0.18 6.52 -31.67
CA GLU A 3 0.69 5.15 -31.55
C GLU A 3 1.31 4.87 -30.18
N LYS A 4 0.91 3.73 -29.60
CA LYS A 4 1.66 3.02 -28.57
C LYS A 4 2.88 2.37 -29.23
N THR A 5 4.08 2.82 -28.89
CA THR A 5 5.31 2.09 -29.21
C THR A 5 5.63 1.16 -28.04
N GLU A 6 5.26 -0.11 -28.18
CA GLU A 6 5.73 -1.19 -27.32
C GLU A 6 7.26 -1.35 -27.51
N LEU A 7 8.01 -1.18 -26.43
CA LEU A 7 9.39 -1.66 -26.34
C LEU A 7 9.35 -3.20 -26.25
N LYS A 8 9.28 -3.87 -27.39
CA LYS A 8 9.74 -5.26 -27.51
C LYS A 8 11.26 -5.24 -27.45
N LYS A 9 11.81 -5.54 -26.28
CA LYS A 9 13.24 -5.79 -26.12
C LYS A 9 13.54 -7.16 -26.73
N ASP A 10 14.45 -7.19 -27.68
CA ASP A 10 14.77 -8.32 -28.54
C ASP A 10 15.48 -9.44 -27.75
N GLU A 11 14.70 -10.34 -27.14
CA GLU A 11 15.20 -11.55 -26.46
C GLU A 11 16.02 -12.46 -27.41
N SER A 12 15.91 -12.29 -28.73
CA SER A 12 16.66 -13.10 -29.70
C SER A 12 18.14 -12.70 -29.78
N GLN A 13 18.44 -11.42 -29.59
CA GLN A 13 19.79 -10.88 -29.74
C GLN A 13 20.69 -11.23 -28.54
N ASP A 14 20.12 -11.23 -27.33
CA ASP A 14 20.81 -11.64 -26.10
C ASP A 14 21.09 -13.15 -26.07
N ARG A 15 20.16 -13.99 -26.57
CA ARG A 15 20.41 -15.45 -26.72
C ARG A 15 21.51 -15.75 -27.74
N GLY A 16 21.63 -14.96 -28.80
CA GLY A 16 22.69 -15.07 -29.80
C GLY A 16 24.08 -14.75 -29.25
N LEU A 17 24.20 -13.70 -28.42
CA LEU A 17 25.44 -13.33 -27.75
C LEU A 17 25.88 -14.38 -26.71
N ILE A 18 24.93 -14.96 -25.97
CA ILE A 18 25.20 -16.06 -25.02
C ILE A 18 25.70 -17.31 -25.75
N GLY A 19 25.08 -17.67 -26.88
CA GLY A 19 25.52 -18.79 -27.73
C GLY A 19 26.94 -18.61 -28.27
N LEU A 20 27.30 -17.39 -28.71
CA LEU A 20 28.64 -17.07 -29.22
C LEU A 20 29.73 -17.07 -28.13
N LEU A 21 29.40 -16.63 -26.92
CA LEU A 21 30.32 -16.69 -25.77
C LEU A 21 30.56 -18.14 -25.31
N SER A 22 29.50 -18.96 -25.22
CA SER A 22 29.63 -20.38 -24.87
C SER A 22 30.49 -21.12 -25.89
N TRP A 23 30.28 -20.89 -27.19
CA TRP A 23 31.13 -21.46 -28.25
C TRP A 23 32.59 -21.02 -28.17
N SER A 24 32.86 -19.75 -27.86
CA SER A 24 34.23 -19.25 -27.73
C SER A 24 34.95 -19.84 -26.52
N ILE A 25 34.27 -19.95 -25.37
CA ILE A 25 34.83 -20.56 -24.16
C ILE A 25 35.13 -22.05 -24.41
N LYS A 26 34.17 -22.78 -24.99
CA LYS A 26 34.34 -24.19 -25.33
C LYS A 26 35.48 -24.41 -26.33
N GLY A 27 35.60 -23.53 -27.33
CA GLY A 27 36.69 -23.55 -28.31
C GLY A 27 38.08 -23.32 -27.70
N VAL A 28 38.22 -22.34 -26.80
CA VAL A 28 39.50 -22.05 -26.12
C VAL A 28 39.92 -23.20 -25.19
N LEU A 29 38.97 -23.78 -24.45
CA LEU A 29 39.23 -24.93 -23.57
C LEU A 29 39.56 -26.20 -24.34
N ASN A 30 38.91 -26.46 -25.48
CA ASN A 30 39.22 -27.63 -26.31
C ASN A 30 40.65 -27.57 -26.88
N VAL A 31 41.10 -26.37 -27.26
CA VAL A 31 42.47 -26.15 -27.77
C VAL A 31 43.52 -26.31 -26.67
N LEU A 32 43.21 -25.92 -25.42
CA LEU A 32 44.15 -26.01 -24.31
C LEU A 32 44.33 -27.43 -23.73
N PHE A 33 43.36 -28.34 -23.93
CA PHE A 33 43.30 -29.61 -23.18
C PHE A 33 43.07 -30.87 -24.04
N ASN A 34 43.46 -30.84 -25.32
CA ASN A 34 43.17 -31.85 -26.35
C ASN A 34 43.69 -33.30 -26.10
N ASN A 35 44.22 -33.65 -24.93
CA ASN A 35 44.81 -34.98 -24.62
C ASN A 35 44.49 -35.53 -23.21
N ASN A 36 43.36 -35.19 -22.61
CA ASN A 36 43.04 -35.58 -21.22
C ASN A 36 42.12 -36.80 -21.08
N SER A 37 42.22 -37.47 -19.92
CA SER A 37 41.48 -38.68 -19.57
C SER A 37 39.97 -38.44 -19.33
N GLU A 38 39.16 -39.50 -19.32
CA GLU A 38 37.70 -39.45 -19.15
C GLU A 38 37.25 -38.87 -17.77
N GLN A 39 38.12 -38.89 -16.77
CA GLN A 39 37.89 -38.25 -15.47
C GLN A 39 38.15 -36.73 -15.49
N GLU A 40 39.18 -36.29 -16.21
CA GLU A 40 39.53 -34.88 -16.34
C GLU A 40 38.52 -34.11 -17.20
N THR A 41 37.93 -34.78 -18.19
CA THR A 41 36.83 -34.24 -19.00
C THR A 41 35.56 -33.98 -18.19
N LYS A 42 35.18 -34.89 -17.27
CA LYS A 42 34.03 -34.66 -16.36
C LYS A 42 34.26 -33.51 -15.37
N ILE A 43 35.47 -33.36 -14.84
CA ILE A 43 35.83 -32.24 -13.96
C ILE A 43 35.79 -30.91 -14.74
N MET A 44 36.26 -30.94 -15.99
CA MET A 44 36.24 -29.80 -16.89
C MET A 44 34.80 -29.37 -17.23
N GLU A 45 33.91 -30.29 -17.59
CA GLU A 45 32.49 -29.99 -17.86
C GLU A 45 31.81 -29.37 -16.64
N SER A 46 32.01 -29.93 -15.44
CA SER A 46 31.47 -29.36 -14.19
C SER A 46 32.02 -27.96 -13.88
N THR A 47 33.29 -27.70 -14.22
CA THR A 47 33.92 -26.40 -13.99
C THR A 47 33.41 -25.36 -14.98
N VAL A 48 33.20 -25.75 -16.24
CA VAL A 48 32.62 -24.91 -17.30
C VAL A 48 31.18 -24.55 -16.97
N GLU A 49 30.37 -25.50 -16.52
CA GLU A 49 28.98 -25.25 -16.15
C GLU A 49 28.88 -24.27 -14.97
N LYS A 50 29.75 -24.41 -13.96
CA LYS A 50 29.86 -23.50 -12.81
C LYS A 50 30.34 -22.09 -13.18
N THR A 51 31.25 -21.97 -14.15
CA THR A 51 31.71 -20.66 -14.61
C THR A 51 30.67 -19.97 -15.50
N GLU A 52 29.97 -20.72 -16.35
CA GLU A 52 28.84 -20.21 -17.14
C GLU A 52 27.71 -19.69 -16.23
N THR A 53 27.36 -20.41 -15.16
CA THR A 53 26.37 -19.94 -14.17
C THR A 53 26.82 -18.66 -13.48
N LYS A 54 28.06 -18.59 -12.98
CA LYS A 54 28.59 -17.38 -12.33
C LYS A 54 28.65 -16.17 -13.25
N ILE A 55 29.00 -16.38 -14.53
CA ILE A 55 29.02 -15.32 -15.53
C ILE A 55 27.60 -14.83 -15.80
N MET A 56 26.64 -15.75 -15.90
CA MET A 56 25.23 -15.41 -16.12
C MET A 56 24.64 -14.64 -14.93
N GLU A 57 24.92 -15.06 -13.69
CA GLU A 57 24.55 -14.34 -12.47
C GLU A 57 25.16 -12.93 -12.43
N ALA A 58 26.46 -12.80 -12.72
CA ALA A 58 27.14 -11.50 -12.75
C ALA A 58 26.64 -10.60 -13.89
N MET A 59 26.26 -11.16 -15.03
CA MET A 59 25.65 -10.42 -16.14
C MET A 59 24.26 -9.90 -15.76
N VAL A 60 23.42 -10.75 -15.16
CA VAL A 60 22.08 -10.37 -14.67
C VAL A 60 22.20 -9.24 -13.65
N GLU A 61 23.07 -9.40 -12.65
CA GLU A 61 23.32 -8.40 -11.60
C GLU A 61 23.79 -7.05 -12.20
N LYS A 62 24.70 -7.10 -13.19
CA LYS A 62 25.21 -5.92 -13.91
C LYS A 62 24.15 -5.24 -14.78
N THR A 63 23.25 -6.01 -15.39
CA THR A 63 22.10 -5.44 -16.11
C THR A 63 21.06 -4.84 -15.17
N GLU A 64 20.78 -5.48 -14.05
CA GLU A 64 19.87 -4.96 -13.03
C GLU A 64 20.39 -3.65 -12.44
N THR A 65 21.70 -3.55 -12.16
CA THR A 65 22.33 -2.29 -11.71
C THR A 65 22.24 -1.18 -12.74
N LYS A 66 22.52 -1.47 -14.01
CA LYS A 66 22.37 -0.47 -15.09
C LYS A 66 20.92 -0.02 -15.31
N ILE A 67 19.97 -0.94 -15.18
CA ILE A 67 18.54 -0.62 -15.26
C ILE A 67 18.15 0.27 -14.07
N MET A 68 18.63 -0.05 -12.86
CA MET A 68 18.40 0.78 -11.68
C MET A 68 18.98 2.19 -11.82
N GLU A 69 20.23 2.33 -12.29
CA GLU A 69 20.88 3.62 -12.52
C GLU A 69 20.11 4.47 -13.54
N ALA A 70 19.72 3.87 -14.68
CA ALA A 70 18.93 4.55 -15.70
C ALA A 70 17.49 4.90 -15.23
N MET A 71 16.96 4.18 -14.25
CA MET A 71 15.64 4.46 -13.65
C MET A 71 15.70 5.58 -12.59
N VAL A 72 16.82 5.76 -11.90
CA VAL A 72 17.03 6.86 -10.94
C VAL A 72 17.10 8.21 -11.67
N GLU A 73 17.69 8.24 -12.86
CA GLU A 73 17.93 9.45 -13.65
C GLU A 73 16.64 10.06 -14.25
N LYS A 74 15.52 9.32 -14.33
CA LYS A 74 14.28 9.73 -15.01
C LYS A 74 13.17 10.30 -14.12
N THR A 75 13.45 10.64 -12.86
CA THR A 75 12.40 11.09 -11.90
C THR A 75 12.62 12.51 -11.38
N GLU A 76 12.55 13.51 -12.27
CA GLU A 76 12.18 14.88 -11.88
C GLU A 76 10.67 14.91 -11.60
N VAL A 77 10.30 14.82 -10.32
CA VAL A 77 8.92 14.89 -9.85
C VAL A 77 8.90 15.86 -8.67
N LYS A 78 7.92 16.77 -8.70
CA LYS A 78 7.55 17.74 -7.64
C LYS A 78 7.65 17.09 -6.25
N LYS A 79 8.00 17.86 -5.20
CA LYS A 79 8.06 17.40 -3.80
C LYS A 79 6.70 16.81 -3.43
N GLU A 80 6.55 15.49 -3.59
CA GLU A 80 5.31 14.77 -3.36
C GLU A 80 5.22 14.55 -1.85
N GLU A 81 4.24 15.18 -1.22
CA GLU A 81 4.02 15.07 0.22
C GLU A 81 3.72 13.61 0.57
N ILE A 82 4.53 13.00 1.45
CA ILE A 82 4.34 11.61 1.87
C ILE A 82 2.95 11.48 2.52
N PRO A 83 2.02 10.70 1.94
CA PRO A 83 0.65 10.68 2.42
C PRO A 83 0.58 10.16 3.86
N GLY A 84 -0.06 10.92 4.76
CA GLY A 84 -0.18 10.52 6.17
C GLY A 84 1.12 10.66 6.96
N ARG A 85 2.04 11.53 6.51
CA ARG A 85 3.37 11.70 7.11
C ARG A 85 3.35 11.80 8.63
N ASN A 86 2.48 12.63 9.21
CA ASN A 86 2.42 12.82 10.66
C ASN A 86 2.11 11.52 11.42
N LEU A 87 1.25 10.65 10.87
CA LEU A 87 0.95 9.36 11.47
C LEU A 87 2.13 8.40 11.35
N VAL A 88 2.81 8.38 10.20
CA VAL A 88 4.02 7.57 9.99
C VAL A 88 5.15 8.01 10.93
N ASP A 89 5.36 9.32 11.07
CA ASP A 89 6.36 9.88 11.99
C ASP A 89 6.04 9.54 13.45
N LEU A 90 4.76 9.52 13.83
CA LEU A 90 4.33 9.07 15.15
C LEU A 90 4.66 7.59 15.37
N VAL A 91 4.34 6.72 14.40
CA VAL A 91 4.71 5.29 14.45
C VAL A 91 6.23 5.11 14.57
N PHE A 92 7.01 5.90 13.83
CA PHE A 92 8.48 5.87 13.88
C PHE A 92 9.06 6.35 15.22
N SER A 93 8.29 7.12 16.00
CA SER A 93 8.70 7.60 17.31
C SER A 93 8.60 6.56 18.41
N TRP A 94 7.81 5.50 18.21
CA TRP A 94 7.63 4.43 19.19
C TRP A 94 8.87 3.55 19.31
N SER A 95 9.36 3.38 20.54
CA SER A 95 10.34 2.34 20.86
C SER A 95 9.68 0.97 20.93
N LEU A 96 10.47 -0.11 20.96
CA LEU A 96 9.91 -1.47 21.16
C LEU A 96 9.07 -1.54 22.44
N LYS A 97 9.56 -0.93 23.52
CA LYS A 97 8.85 -0.84 24.80
C LYS A 97 7.52 -0.10 24.68
N ASP A 98 7.46 0.95 23.87
CA ASP A 98 6.21 1.69 23.63
C ASP A 98 5.23 0.83 22.82
N VAL A 99 5.70 0.16 21.78
CA VAL A 99 4.88 -0.76 20.97
C VAL A 99 4.31 -1.88 21.84
N LEU A 100 5.09 -2.41 22.79
CA LEU A 100 4.66 -3.48 23.69
C LEU A 100 3.86 -3.03 24.91
N ASN A 101 3.65 -1.73 25.06
CA ASN A 101 2.85 -1.20 26.14
C ASN A 101 1.38 -1.08 25.71
N GLU A 102 0.56 -2.06 26.10
CA GLU A 102 -0.90 -2.05 25.89
C GLU A 102 -1.59 -0.76 26.37
N ASP A 103 -1.02 -0.12 27.40
CA ASP A 103 -1.59 1.07 28.04
C ASP A 103 -0.98 2.38 27.51
N LEU A 104 -0.16 2.36 26.44
CA LEU A 104 0.58 3.53 25.94
C LEU A 104 -0.32 4.77 25.75
N HIS A 105 -1.54 4.56 25.23
CA HIS A 105 -2.50 5.61 24.93
C HIS A 105 -3.77 5.57 25.80
N LYS A 106 -3.79 4.75 26.87
CA LYS A 106 -4.99 4.50 27.72
C LYS A 106 -5.68 5.78 28.21
N HIS A 107 -4.89 6.81 28.51
CA HIS A 107 -5.38 8.07 29.06
C HIS A 107 -5.58 9.19 28.02
N GLN A 108 -5.20 8.95 26.77
CA GLN A 108 -5.31 9.93 25.69
C GLN A 108 -6.68 9.84 25.01
N VAL A 109 -7.25 8.64 24.90
CA VAL A 109 -8.57 8.45 24.29
C VAL A 109 -9.68 8.85 25.25
N ARG A 110 -10.45 9.86 24.84
CA ARG A 110 -11.70 10.24 25.51
C ARG A 110 -12.88 9.52 24.87
N LYS A 111 -13.97 9.36 25.62
CA LYS A 111 -15.24 8.91 25.04
C LYS A 111 -15.63 9.86 23.91
N ILE A 112 -15.87 9.31 22.73
CA ILE A 112 -16.33 10.09 21.57
C ILE A 112 -17.69 10.72 21.93
N PRO A 113 -17.84 12.05 21.82
CA PRO A 113 -19.11 12.72 22.08
C PRO A 113 -20.25 12.21 21.19
N GLU A 114 -21.48 12.26 21.71
CA GLU A 114 -22.68 11.96 20.93
C GLU A 114 -23.04 13.11 19.96
N THR A 115 -22.61 14.33 20.30
CA THR A 115 -22.83 15.56 19.52
C THR A 115 -21.55 16.40 19.50
N PHE A 116 -21.34 17.16 18.44
CA PHE A 116 -20.14 18.00 18.26
C PHE A 116 -20.53 19.46 18.04
N SER A 117 -19.79 20.37 18.66
CA SER A 117 -20.00 21.82 18.53
C SER A 117 -19.46 22.38 17.21
N SER A 118 -18.53 21.68 16.56
CA SER A 118 -17.95 22.09 15.28
C SER A 118 -17.43 20.91 14.46
N THR A 119 -17.25 21.13 13.16
CA THR A 119 -16.58 20.17 12.27
C THR A 119 -15.15 19.86 12.70
N THR A 120 -14.42 20.87 13.20
CA THR A 120 -13.06 20.67 13.71
C THR A 120 -13.06 19.74 14.90
N GLU A 121 -13.95 19.95 15.88
CA GLU A 121 -14.08 19.06 17.04
C GLU A 121 -14.44 17.64 16.63
N TYR A 122 -15.36 17.47 15.67
CA TYR A 122 -15.67 16.16 15.10
C TYR A 122 -14.42 15.49 14.53
N LEU A 123 -13.73 16.12 13.59
CA LEU A 123 -12.58 15.53 12.91
C LEU A 123 -11.43 15.20 13.88
N THR A 124 -11.13 16.09 14.83
CA THR A 124 -10.04 15.86 15.79
C THR A 124 -10.37 14.78 16.81
N SER A 125 -11.66 14.57 17.15
CA SER A 125 -12.08 13.55 18.12
C SER A 125 -11.77 12.11 17.68
N PHE A 126 -11.56 11.87 16.37
CA PHE A 126 -11.21 10.55 15.83
C PHE A 126 -9.70 10.36 15.60
N CYS A 127 -8.87 11.39 15.80
CA CYS A 127 -7.42 11.27 15.63
C CYS A 127 -6.80 10.33 16.67
N ASP A 128 -7.06 10.54 17.96
CA ASP A 128 -6.50 9.70 19.03
C ASP A 128 -6.99 8.24 18.94
N PRO A 129 -8.29 7.94 18.72
CA PRO A 129 -8.74 6.57 18.46
C PRO A 129 -8.00 5.89 17.31
N LEU A 130 -7.72 6.61 16.22
CA LEU A 130 -6.99 6.06 15.08
C LEU A 130 -5.51 5.76 15.41
N VAL A 131 -4.89 6.57 16.26
CA VAL A 131 -3.53 6.30 16.78
C VAL A 131 -3.54 5.03 17.62
N VAL A 132 -4.55 4.86 18.48
CA VAL A 132 -4.68 3.66 19.33
C VAL A 132 -4.92 2.41 18.50
N GLU A 133 -5.79 2.48 17.48
CA GLU A 133 -6.00 1.36 16.55
C GLU A 133 -4.70 0.99 15.83
N THR A 134 -3.96 1.99 15.33
CA THR A 134 -2.66 1.77 14.67
C THR A 134 -1.64 1.13 15.61
N HIS A 135 -1.61 1.56 16.87
CA HIS A 135 -0.75 0.97 17.90
C HIS A 135 -1.14 -0.48 18.21
N ALA A 136 -2.43 -0.76 18.36
CA ALA A 136 -2.95 -2.10 18.61
C ALA A 136 -2.64 -3.08 17.46
N ASP A 137 -2.77 -2.65 16.21
CA ASP A 137 -2.36 -3.42 15.03
C ASP A 137 -0.87 -3.78 15.09
N LEU A 138 -0.03 -2.80 15.44
CA LEU A 138 1.41 -3.00 15.53
C LEU A 138 1.79 -3.94 16.68
N LEU A 139 1.17 -3.78 17.86
CA LEU A 139 1.32 -4.67 19.01
C LEU A 139 0.92 -6.12 18.67
N SER A 140 -0.22 -6.29 17.99
CA SER A 140 -0.69 -7.58 17.51
C SER A 140 0.34 -8.24 16.58
N SER A 141 0.87 -7.46 15.63
CA SER A 141 1.92 -7.94 14.72
C SER A 141 3.17 -8.41 15.46
N MET A 142 3.66 -7.62 16.43
CA MET A 142 4.84 -7.99 17.24
C MET A 142 4.67 -9.32 17.98
N SER A 143 3.45 -9.63 18.43
CA SER A 143 3.14 -10.89 19.12
C SER A 143 3.28 -12.13 18.21
N THR A 144 3.15 -11.95 16.89
CA THR A 144 3.25 -13.01 15.88
C THR A 144 4.55 -12.98 15.07
N ILE A 145 5.52 -12.14 15.45
CA ILE A 145 6.67 -11.84 14.61
C ILE A 145 7.55 -13.05 14.27
N SER A 146 7.57 -14.06 15.14
CA SER A 146 8.30 -15.33 14.92
C SER A 146 7.74 -16.16 13.77
N GLN A 147 6.51 -15.91 13.37
CA GLN A 147 5.80 -16.58 12.28
C GLN A 147 5.81 -15.74 11.00
N ALA A 148 6.30 -14.50 11.05
CA ALA A 148 6.31 -13.61 9.91
C ALA A 148 7.20 -14.16 8.80
N HIS A 149 6.69 -14.18 7.57
CA HIS A 149 7.50 -14.51 6.42
C HIS A 149 8.54 -13.41 6.21
N THR A 150 9.82 -13.73 6.34
CA THR A 150 10.90 -12.73 6.17
C THR A 150 11.47 -12.79 4.77
N ARG A 151 12.11 -11.71 4.31
CA ARG A 151 12.85 -11.70 3.04
C ARG A 151 14.21 -11.03 3.20
N ALA A 152 15.26 -11.65 2.64
CA ALA A 152 16.61 -11.08 2.71
C ALA A 152 16.72 -9.84 1.82
N ILE A 153 17.53 -8.89 2.26
CA ILE A 153 17.92 -7.71 1.50
C ILE A 153 19.20 -8.03 0.74
N PHE A 154 19.15 -7.85 -0.58
CA PHE A 154 20.31 -7.98 -1.46
C PHE A 154 21.17 -6.73 -1.44
N SER A 155 20.56 -5.54 -1.52
CA SER A 155 21.30 -4.27 -1.45
C SER A 155 20.46 -3.13 -0.90
N VAL A 156 21.13 -2.15 -0.29
CA VAL A 156 20.56 -0.89 0.20
C VAL A 156 21.40 0.25 -0.36
N ARG A 157 20.75 1.26 -0.94
CA ARG A 157 21.42 2.48 -1.43
C ARG A 157 20.63 3.70 -0.99
N GLN A 158 21.30 4.71 -0.47
CA GLN A 158 20.63 5.98 -0.16
C GLN A 158 20.19 6.66 -1.45
N THR A 159 19.00 7.26 -1.46
CA THR A 159 18.53 8.02 -2.63
C THR A 159 19.21 9.39 -2.67
N VAL A 160 19.31 9.98 -3.87
CA VAL A 160 19.81 11.35 -4.06
C VAL A 160 18.93 12.39 -3.34
N LYS A 161 17.65 12.08 -3.10
CA LYS A 161 16.67 12.95 -2.43
C LYS A 161 16.69 12.83 -0.90
N CYS A 162 17.62 12.08 -0.33
CA CYS A 162 17.72 11.95 1.12
C CYS A 162 18.17 13.28 1.74
N GLU A 163 17.42 13.82 2.71
CA GLU A 163 17.71 15.10 3.37
C GLU A 163 17.95 14.93 4.91
N PRO A 164 19.03 14.24 5.35
CA PRO A 164 19.26 13.96 6.77
C PRO A 164 19.24 15.24 7.63
N PRO A 165 18.68 15.22 8.85
CA PRO A 165 18.14 14.06 9.57
C PRO A 165 16.69 13.70 9.20
N LYS A 166 16.05 14.46 8.31
CA LYS A 166 14.69 14.21 7.85
C LYS A 166 14.74 13.33 6.59
N ASP A 167 13.63 12.71 6.22
CA ASP A 167 13.47 12.04 4.92
C ASP A 167 14.60 11.06 4.57
N LEU A 168 14.82 10.07 5.44
CA LEU A 168 15.84 9.03 5.27
C LEU A 168 15.39 8.01 4.22
N LEU A 169 15.60 8.36 2.95
CA LEU A 169 15.10 7.63 1.80
C LEU A 169 16.15 6.68 1.24
N TYR A 170 15.74 5.43 1.04
CA TYR A 170 16.59 4.37 0.50
C TYR A 170 15.92 3.61 -0.64
N HIS A 171 16.73 3.21 -1.63
CA HIS A 171 16.41 2.13 -2.55
C HIS A 171 16.89 0.81 -1.94
N VAL A 172 15.97 -0.15 -1.83
CA VAL A 172 16.26 -1.48 -1.31
C VAL A 172 15.90 -2.51 -2.36
N THR A 173 16.82 -3.43 -2.62
CA THR A 173 16.58 -4.59 -3.47
C THR A 173 16.48 -5.82 -2.60
N LEU A 174 15.37 -6.55 -2.69
CA LEU A 174 15.16 -7.82 -2.00
C LEU A 174 15.75 -8.98 -2.81
N GLU A 175 16.09 -10.07 -2.11
CA GLU A 175 16.55 -11.30 -2.75
C GLU A 175 15.51 -11.83 -3.74
N SER A 176 15.94 -12.15 -4.96
CA SER A 176 15.07 -12.68 -6.02
C SER A 176 14.62 -14.11 -5.73
N VAL A 177 13.53 -14.52 -6.37
CA VAL A 177 13.06 -15.91 -6.31
C VAL A 177 13.87 -16.70 -7.32
N LYS A 178 14.74 -17.59 -6.85
CA LYS A 178 15.32 -18.62 -7.72
C LYS A 178 14.19 -19.55 -8.15
N ILE A 179 13.91 -19.60 -9.45
CA ILE A 179 12.78 -20.33 -10.07
C ILE A 179 12.74 -21.82 -9.67
N PHE A 180 13.87 -22.39 -9.23
CA PHE A 180 14.03 -23.82 -8.96
C PHE A 180 14.13 -24.20 -7.48
N GLU A 181 14.04 -23.25 -6.54
CA GLU A 181 14.13 -23.57 -5.12
C GLU A 181 12.80 -23.31 -4.43
N ASN A 182 12.19 -24.38 -3.94
CA ASN A 182 10.94 -24.40 -3.18
C ASN A 182 11.20 -23.85 -1.76
N HIS A 183 11.55 -22.58 -1.68
CA HIS A 183 11.62 -21.87 -0.41
C HIS A 183 10.18 -21.58 0.00
N GLY A 184 9.82 -21.92 1.24
CA GLY A 184 8.47 -21.69 1.78
C GLY A 184 8.01 -20.24 1.66
N ALA A 185 6.79 -19.95 2.11
CA ALA A 185 6.17 -18.63 1.97
C ALA A 185 7.12 -17.48 2.42
N ARG A 186 7.24 -16.47 1.56
CA ARG A 186 8.12 -15.30 1.71
C ARG A 186 7.26 -14.05 1.79
N TYR A 187 7.82 -12.98 2.36
CA TYR A 187 7.16 -11.69 2.33
C TYR A 187 7.17 -11.10 0.91
N GLU A 188 5.97 -10.74 0.46
CA GLU A 188 5.72 -9.95 -0.73
C GLU A 188 5.41 -8.52 -0.30
N PRO A 189 6.24 -7.54 -0.69
CA PRO A 189 6.10 -6.18 -0.22
C PRO A 189 4.93 -5.44 -0.88
N GLU A 190 4.17 -4.72 -0.08
CA GLU A 190 3.11 -3.83 -0.53
C GLU A 190 3.44 -2.35 -0.26
N VAL A 191 2.86 -1.48 -1.08
CA VAL A 191 2.94 -0.04 -0.83
C VAL A 191 2.23 0.25 0.49
N ARG A 192 2.88 1.07 1.33
CA ARG A 192 2.43 1.47 2.67
C ARG A 192 2.63 0.43 3.77
N ASP A 193 3.41 -0.61 3.53
CA ASP A 193 3.85 -1.48 4.60
C ASP A 193 4.79 -0.74 5.56
N ILE A 194 4.55 -0.94 6.85
CA ILE A 194 5.52 -0.73 7.91
C ILE A 194 6.27 -2.04 8.07
N ILE A 195 7.58 -1.96 7.96
CA ILE A 195 8.48 -3.11 7.99
C ILE A 195 9.54 -2.93 9.07
N ALA A 196 9.96 -4.02 9.69
CA ALA A 196 11.18 -4.09 10.47
C ALA A 196 12.35 -4.53 9.56
N ILE A 197 13.48 -3.85 9.71
CA ILE A 197 14.76 -4.25 9.15
C ILE A 197 15.62 -4.77 10.28
N THR A 198 16.06 -6.02 10.15
CA THR A 198 16.79 -6.77 11.19
C THR A 198 18.04 -7.43 10.61
N ASP A 199 19.03 -7.74 11.46
CA ASP A 199 20.22 -8.51 11.05
C ASP A 199 20.04 -10.04 11.22
N VAL A 200 18.83 -10.46 11.60
CA VAL A 200 18.42 -11.86 11.76
C VAL A 200 16.97 -12.07 11.38
N ARG A 201 16.61 -13.33 11.10
CA ARG A 201 15.20 -13.73 11.05
C ARG A 201 14.68 -13.89 12.49
N PRO A 202 13.72 -13.08 12.95
CA PRO A 202 13.22 -13.15 14.31
C PRO A 202 12.55 -14.49 14.59
N LYS A 203 12.88 -15.11 15.71
CA LYS A 203 12.21 -16.30 16.26
C LYS A 203 11.43 -15.98 17.53
N CYS A 204 11.75 -14.86 18.16
CA CYS A 204 11.00 -14.26 19.25
C CYS A 204 11.15 -12.74 19.19
N ILE A 205 10.42 -12.05 20.06
CA ILE A 205 10.46 -10.59 20.12
C ILE A 205 11.81 -10.05 20.61
N ASP A 206 12.50 -10.79 21.48
CA ASP A 206 13.82 -10.41 22.02
C ASP A 206 14.88 -10.31 20.91
N ASP A 207 14.65 -10.95 19.76
CA ASP A 207 15.53 -10.84 18.60
C ASP A 207 15.54 -9.44 17.98
N LEU A 208 14.53 -8.62 18.26
CA LEU A 208 14.43 -7.24 17.77
C LEU A 208 15.28 -6.24 18.56
N GLU A 209 15.58 -6.50 19.84
CA GLU A 209 16.26 -5.55 20.72
C GLU A 209 17.52 -6.16 21.34
N ARG A 210 18.51 -6.43 20.49
CA ARG A 210 19.79 -6.99 20.91
C ARG A 210 20.81 -5.89 21.24
N PRO A 211 21.77 -6.14 22.15
CA PRO A 211 22.82 -5.18 22.48
C PRO A 211 23.55 -4.70 21.22
N ASN A 212 23.56 -3.37 21.00
CA ASN A 212 24.14 -2.69 19.83
C ASN A 212 23.47 -2.99 18.48
N ARG A 213 22.34 -3.71 18.45
CA ARG A 213 21.64 -4.12 17.23
C ARG A 213 20.13 -4.19 17.45
N SER A 214 19.52 -3.02 17.56
CA SER A 214 18.07 -2.89 17.51
C SER A 214 17.58 -2.97 16.08
N TYR A 215 16.39 -3.52 15.89
CA TYR A 215 15.67 -3.43 14.64
C TYR A 215 15.39 -1.97 14.27
N LEU A 216 15.22 -1.75 12.98
CA LEU A 216 14.88 -0.45 12.41
C LEU A 216 13.51 -0.52 11.77
N VAL A 217 12.71 0.52 11.92
CA VAL A 217 11.38 0.61 11.31
C VAL A 217 11.48 1.42 10.02
N ALA A 218 10.86 0.93 8.95
CA ALA A 218 10.76 1.65 7.70
C ALA A 218 9.34 1.56 7.12
N PHE A 219 9.01 2.51 6.26
CA PHE A 219 7.74 2.64 5.56
C PHE A 219 7.96 2.50 4.05
N VAL A 220 7.23 1.60 3.41
CA VAL A 220 7.35 1.32 1.97
C VAL A 220 6.58 2.38 1.18
N LEU A 221 7.32 3.21 0.43
CA LEU A 221 6.76 4.27 -0.41
C LEU A 221 6.36 3.76 -1.79
N SER A 222 7.14 2.84 -2.36
CA SER A 222 6.83 2.22 -3.65
C SER A 222 7.47 0.84 -3.77
N VAL A 223 6.84 0.02 -4.60
CA VAL A 223 7.28 -1.34 -4.94
C VAL A 223 7.32 -1.44 -6.46
N ARG A 224 8.40 -1.98 -7.03
CA ARG A 224 8.53 -2.28 -8.46
C ARG A 224 9.04 -3.70 -8.64
N HIS A 225 8.44 -4.44 -9.58
CA HIS A 225 8.79 -5.84 -9.88
C HIS A 225 8.89 -6.71 -8.62
N GLU A 226 8.05 -6.45 -7.60
CA GLU A 226 7.97 -7.20 -6.33
C GLU A 226 9.25 -7.26 -5.47
N ILE A 227 10.37 -6.69 -5.94
CA ILE A 227 11.69 -6.80 -5.30
C ILE A 227 12.40 -5.47 -5.10
N PHE A 228 12.03 -4.42 -5.85
CA PHE A 228 12.64 -3.10 -5.75
C PHE A 228 11.75 -2.18 -4.92
N LEU A 229 12.24 -1.76 -3.76
CA LEU A 229 11.54 -0.88 -2.85
C LEU A 229 12.14 0.51 -2.84
N THR A 230 11.28 1.51 -2.69
CA THR A 230 11.69 2.80 -2.11
C THR A 230 11.11 2.86 -0.72
N ILE A 231 11.96 3.06 0.28
CA ILE A 231 11.53 3.10 1.68
C ILE A 231 11.92 4.44 2.33
N LEU A 232 11.09 4.86 3.27
CA LEU A 232 11.41 5.89 4.25
C LEU A 232 11.80 5.20 5.56
N SER A 233 12.98 5.45 6.07
CA SER A 233 13.50 4.85 7.28
C SER A 233 13.32 5.75 8.51
N SER A 234 13.08 5.18 9.69
CA SER A 234 12.99 5.95 10.94
C SER A 234 14.34 6.48 11.41
N LYS A 235 15.43 5.76 11.10
CA LYS A 235 16.81 6.09 11.48
C LYS A 235 17.77 5.76 10.33
N PRO A 236 19.03 6.24 10.33
CA PRO A 236 19.98 5.86 9.31
C PRO A 236 20.26 4.36 9.35
N ILE A 237 20.31 3.72 8.18
CA ILE A 237 20.63 2.29 8.05
C ILE A 237 22.17 2.15 8.12
N LEU A 238 22.71 1.89 9.31
CA LEU A 238 24.16 1.92 9.61
C LEU A 238 24.84 0.53 9.65
N PHE A 239 24.35 -0.47 8.92
CA PHE A 239 24.88 -1.84 9.00
C PHE A 239 26.26 -2.05 8.32
N GLU A 240 27.02 -0.96 8.07
CA GLU A 240 28.21 -0.93 7.20
C GLU A 240 29.49 -1.55 7.76
N HIS A 241 29.53 -1.96 9.04
CA HIS A 241 30.78 -2.45 9.64
C HIS A 241 30.99 -3.97 9.61
N ASP A 242 30.04 -4.76 9.12
CA ASP A 242 30.22 -6.21 8.94
C ASP A 242 29.79 -6.66 7.54
N LYS A 243 30.76 -6.79 6.64
CA LYS A 243 30.59 -7.28 5.25
C LYS A 243 29.97 -8.69 5.14
N ASN A 244 29.75 -9.38 6.26
CA ASN A 244 29.24 -10.74 6.34
C ASN A 244 27.80 -10.84 6.85
N LYS A 245 27.07 -9.73 7.03
CA LYS A 245 25.71 -9.78 7.58
C LYS A 245 24.63 -9.47 6.56
N THR A 246 23.80 -10.47 6.31
CA THR A 246 22.56 -10.36 5.56
C THR A 246 21.50 -9.66 6.42
N LEU A 247 20.89 -8.62 5.88
CA LEU A 247 19.72 -7.99 6.50
C LEU A 247 18.44 -8.65 6.02
N TYR A 248 17.40 -8.58 6.84
CA TYR A 248 16.08 -9.12 6.55
C TYR A 248 15.03 -8.03 6.70
N VAL A 249 14.04 -8.08 5.81
CA VAL A 249 12.77 -7.37 5.96
C VAL A 249 11.77 -8.31 6.60
N VAL A 250 11.08 -7.80 7.61
CA VAL A 250 9.99 -8.46 8.33
C VAL A 250 8.75 -7.57 8.25
N PRO A 251 7.63 -8.04 7.68
CA PRO A 251 6.40 -7.26 7.65
C PRO A 251 5.87 -7.04 9.06
N LEU A 252 5.40 -5.81 9.33
CA LEU A 252 4.70 -5.49 10.57
C LEU A 252 3.21 -5.26 10.30
N ILE A 253 2.86 -4.13 9.68
CA ILE A 253 1.46 -3.76 9.39
C ILE A 253 1.37 -3.03 8.05
N ASN A 254 0.20 -3.05 7.40
CA ASN A 254 -0.07 -2.21 6.24
C ASN A 254 -0.87 -0.96 6.65
N MET A 255 -0.33 0.23 6.36
CA MET A 255 -0.92 1.51 6.79
C MET A 255 -1.92 2.10 5.79
N THR A 256 -2.34 1.37 4.76
CA THR A 256 -3.24 1.91 3.71
C THR A 256 -4.53 2.48 4.28
N THR A 257 -5.22 1.70 5.12
CA THR A 257 -6.49 2.11 5.72
C THR A 257 -6.28 3.27 6.69
N ASN A 258 -5.32 3.14 7.60
CA ASN A 258 -5.06 4.15 8.63
C ASN A 258 -4.64 5.50 8.01
N ILE A 259 -3.81 5.48 6.95
CA ILE A 259 -3.46 6.72 6.22
C ILE A 259 -4.67 7.31 5.49
N ARG A 260 -5.56 6.50 4.90
CA ARG A 260 -6.77 7.02 4.24
C ARG A 260 -7.68 7.73 5.24
N ILE A 261 -7.90 7.13 6.41
CA ILE A 261 -8.69 7.75 7.48
C ILE A 261 -7.98 9.00 8.01
N TRP A 262 -6.68 8.92 8.31
CA TRP A 262 -5.90 10.07 8.79
C TRP A 262 -5.98 11.26 7.83
N ARG A 263 -5.90 11.01 6.52
CA ARG A 263 -6.06 12.05 5.49
C ARG A 263 -7.48 12.60 5.47
N ALA A 264 -8.50 11.76 5.58
CA ALA A 264 -9.88 12.24 5.66
C ALA A 264 -10.10 13.16 6.88
N LEU A 265 -9.48 12.84 8.02
CA LEU A 265 -9.56 13.65 9.25
C LEU A 265 -8.74 14.95 9.18
N ASN A 266 -7.56 14.92 8.54
CA ASN A 266 -6.61 16.04 8.55
C ASN A 266 -6.54 16.85 7.25
N SER A 267 -7.19 16.40 6.17
CA SER A 267 -7.27 17.19 4.95
C SER A 267 -7.90 18.53 5.29
N LYS A 268 -7.21 19.62 4.90
CA LYS A 268 -7.92 20.87 4.64
C LYS A 268 -8.96 20.50 3.60
N LEU A 269 -10.23 20.50 3.97
CA LEU A 269 -11.34 20.13 3.08
C LEU A 269 -11.56 21.22 2.01
N GLU A 270 -10.48 21.71 1.39
CA GLU A 270 -10.51 22.58 0.22
C GLU A 270 -11.15 21.79 -0.93
N GLY A 271 -12.43 22.05 -1.17
CA GLY A 271 -13.25 21.36 -2.16
C GLY A 271 -14.05 20.15 -1.65
N GLY A 272 -13.98 19.81 -0.36
CA GLY A 272 -14.85 18.79 0.25
C GLY A 272 -16.27 19.34 0.48
N ASN A 273 -17.30 18.48 0.42
CA ASN A 273 -18.69 18.85 0.71
C ASN A 273 -18.91 19.07 2.22
N LEU A 274 -18.24 20.07 2.78
CA LEU A 274 -18.33 20.49 4.18
C LEU A 274 -19.78 20.73 4.63
N ASN A 275 -20.62 21.18 3.71
CA ASN A 275 -22.04 21.40 3.95
C ASN A 275 -22.78 20.11 4.37
N ILE A 276 -22.42 18.95 3.82
CA ILE A 276 -23.02 17.67 4.24
C ILE A 276 -22.60 17.33 5.66
N ILE A 277 -21.31 17.47 5.98
CA ILE A 277 -20.77 17.19 7.32
C ILE A 277 -21.42 18.13 8.33
N GLN A 278 -21.48 19.42 8.04
CA GLN A 278 -22.14 20.41 8.88
C GLN A 278 -23.61 20.05 9.12
N ASN A 279 -24.35 19.65 8.08
CA ASN A 279 -25.75 19.27 8.22
C ASN A 279 -25.95 18.00 9.06
N VAL A 280 -25.05 17.02 8.96
CA VAL A 280 -25.08 15.83 9.83
C VAL A 280 -24.80 16.20 11.28
N LEU A 281 -23.80 17.07 11.53
CA LEU A 281 -23.41 17.49 12.88
C LEU A 281 -24.46 18.41 13.54
N GLN A 282 -25.08 19.30 12.77
CA GLN A 282 -26.06 20.28 13.24
C GLN A 282 -27.51 19.81 13.05
N SER A 283 -27.76 18.50 13.11
CA SER A 283 -29.10 17.92 13.04
C SER A 283 -29.92 18.29 14.29
N SER A 284 -30.26 19.57 14.40
CA SER A 284 -31.32 20.07 15.27
C SER A 284 -32.60 19.31 14.92
N SER A 285 -33.36 18.96 15.95
CA SER A 285 -34.46 18.01 15.95
C SER A 285 -35.71 18.43 15.16
N MET A 286 -35.57 19.16 14.06
CA MET A 286 -36.65 19.25 13.08
C MET A 286 -36.56 18.00 12.23
N ASP A 287 -37.56 17.13 12.37
CA ASP A 287 -37.82 16.00 11.50
C ASP A 287 -37.37 16.34 10.08
N ALA A 288 -36.67 15.41 9.42
CA ALA A 288 -36.17 15.56 8.06
C ALA A 288 -37.32 15.75 7.05
N THR A 289 -37.98 16.90 7.12
CA THR A 289 -39.09 17.30 6.28
C THR A 289 -38.54 17.59 4.90
N ASN A 290 -39.29 17.16 3.91
CA ASN A 290 -39.03 17.50 2.52
C ASN A 290 -38.83 19.02 2.39
N CYS A 291 -37.93 19.43 1.50
CA CYS A 291 -37.64 20.84 1.28
C CYS A 291 -38.94 21.59 0.97
N THR A 292 -39.31 22.55 1.82
CA THR A 292 -40.54 23.33 1.67
C THR A 292 -40.51 24.19 0.41
N ALA A 293 -39.33 24.63 -0.04
CA ALA A 293 -39.17 25.34 -1.31
C ALA A 293 -39.49 24.43 -2.52
N CYS A 294 -39.07 23.16 -2.48
CA CYS A 294 -39.42 22.18 -3.52
C CYS A 294 -40.91 21.81 -3.55
N LEU A 295 -41.65 22.03 -2.46
CA LEU A 295 -43.10 21.82 -2.43
C LEU A 295 -43.88 22.98 -3.08
N ILE A 296 -43.25 24.14 -3.23
CA ILE A 296 -43.85 25.35 -3.83
C ILE A 296 -43.53 25.42 -5.34
N GLU A 297 -42.35 24.93 -5.74
CA GLU A 297 -41.92 24.78 -7.13
C GLU A 297 -42.44 23.46 -7.72
N GLU A 298 -43.77 23.33 -7.87
CA GLU A 298 -44.40 22.13 -8.41
C GLU A 298 -44.24 22.07 -9.94
N ASP A 299 -43.02 21.92 -10.44
CA ASP A 299 -42.72 21.61 -11.84
C ASP A 299 -41.90 20.31 -11.89
N CYS A 300 -42.62 19.18 -11.79
CA CYS A 300 -42.01 17.86 -11.89
C CYS A 300 -41.44 17.67 -13.31
N SER A 301 -40.11 17.68 -13.45
CA SER A 301 -39.47 17.42 -14.74
C SER A 301 -39.96 16.09 -15.33
N ALA A 302 -40.16 16.04 -16.65
CA ALA A 302 -40.60 14.82 -17.34
C ALA A 302 -39.67 13.61 -17.05
N ALA A 303 -38.39 13.88 -16.80
CA ALA A 303 -37.40 12.88 -16.39
C ALA A 303 -37.71 12.29 -15.00
N PHE A 304 -38.09 13.12 -14.03
CA PHE A 304 -38.47 12.66 -12.69
C PHE A 304 -39.72 11.78 -12.73
N ALA A 305 -40.73 12.16 -13.51
CA ALA A 305 -41.95 11.36 -13.70
C ALA A 305 -41.65 9.99 -14.34
N ALA A 306 -40.75 9.94 -15.33
CA ALA A 306 -40.33 8.70 -15.98
C ALA A 306 -39.58 7.75 -15.02
N ILE A 307 -38.66 8.29 -14.21
CA ILE A 307 -37.92 7.53 -13.20
C ILE A 307 -38.87 7.02 -12.11
N ARG A 308 -39.78 7.87 -11.61
CA ARG A 308 -40.80 7.49 -10.63
C ARG A 308 -41.68 6.35 -11.14
N SER A 309 -42.12 6.42 -12.39
CA SER A 309 -42.92 5.36 -13.02
C SER A 309 -42.17 4.02 -13.07
N ARG A 310 -40.88 4.03 -13.45
CA ARG A 310 -40.04 2.82 -13.45
C ARG A 310 -39.86 2.21 -12.07
N ILE A 311 -39.72 3.03 -11.02
CA ILE A 311 -39.63 2.52 -9.64
C ILE A 311 -40.96 1.91 -9.23
N CYS A 312 -42.07 2.58 -9.52
CA CYS A 312 -43.40 2.08 -9.21
C CYS A 312 -43.68 0.73 -9.89
N SER A 313 -43.20 0.53 -11.12
CA SER A 313 -43.36 -0.73 -11.88
C SER A 313 -42.32 -1.81 -11.54
N SER A 314 -41.33 -1.53 -10.71
CA SER A 314 -40.31 -2.51 -10.31
C SER A 314 -40.82 -3.56 -9.33
N ASP A 315 -40.09 -4.68 -9.25
CA ASP A 315 -40.31 -5.79 -8.29
C ASP A 315 -39.84 -5.46 -6.86
N LEU A 316 -39.78 -4.18 -6.51
CA LEU A 316 -39.55 -3.73 -5.14
C LEU A 316 -40.86 -3.78 -4.35
N ASN A 317 -40.77 -4.06 -3.04
CA ASN A 317 -41.92 -3.93 -2.16
C ASN A 317 -42.20 -2.44 -1.85
N GLY A 318 -43.30 -2.16 -1.14
CA GLY A 318 -43.71 -0.79 -0.81
C GLY A 318 -42.61 0.01 -0.09
N SER A 319 -42.05 -0.53 0.99
CA SER A 319 -41.03 0.19 1.76
C SER A 319 -39.73 0.44 0.99
N GLN A 320 -39.35 -0.49 0.11
CA GLN A 320 -38.20 -0.30 -0.79
C GLN A 320 -38.48 0.77 -1.84
N LYS A 321 -39.68 0.81 -2.43
CA LYS A 321 -40.10 1.86 -3.37
C LYS A 321 -40.08 3.23 -2.69
N ASP A 322 -40.66 3.33 -1.51
CA ASP A 322 -40.71 4.57 -0.74
C ASP A 322 -39.31 5.09 -0.38
N ALA A 323 -38.41 4.19 0.02
CA ALA A 323 -37.02 4.54 0.32
C ALA A 323 -36.28 5.10 -0.92
N VAL A 324 -36.42 4.46 -2.09
CA VAL A 324 -35.78 4.94 -3.33
C VAL A 324 -36.38 6.27 -3.78
N LEU A 325 -37.70 6.41 -3.74
CA LEU A 325 -38.39 7.65 -4.10
C LEU A 325 -38.00 8.80 -3.18
N SER A 326 -37.89 8.56 -1.87
CA SER A 326 -37.44 9.58 -0.92
C SER A 326 -36.02 10.05 -1.23
N CYS A 327 -35.11 9.14 -1.56
CA CYS A 327 -33.74 9.50 -1.98
C CYS A 327 -33.73 10.30 -3.29
N LEU A 328 -34.60 9.98 -4.26
CA LEU A 328 -34.68 10.74 -5.51
C LEU A 328 -35.21 12.16 -5.32
N VAL A 329 -36.27 12.34 -4.52
CA VAL A 329 -36.77 13.68 -4.18
C VAL A 329 -35.66 14.52 -3.52
N THR A 330 -34.87 13.86 -2.68
CA THR A 330 -33.72 14.48 -2.00
C THR A 330 -32.62 14.87 -3.00
N ARG A 331 -32.37 14.04 -4.01
CA ARG A 331 -31.38 14.29 -5.09
C ARG A 331 -31.75 15.49 -5.96
N GLU A 332 -33.02 15.63 -6.34
CA GLU A 332 -33.48 16.74 -7.19
C GLU A 332 -33.55 18.09 -6.44
N CYS A 333 -33.45 18.06 -5.11
CA CYS A 333 -33.50 19.25 -4.28
C CYS A 333 -32.16 20.00 -4.27
N ASN A 334 -32.05 21.07 -5.07
CA ASN A 334 -30.86 21.94 -5.10
C ASN A 334 -30.78 22.96 -3.95
N HIS A 335 -31.80 23.02 -3.09
CA HIS A 335 -31.91 24.02 -2.02
C HIS A 335 -31.11 23.66 -0.76
N GLN A 336 -30.83 22.38 -0.52
CA GLN A 336 -30.18 21.93 0.71
C GLN A 336 -29.39 20.64 0.52
N ASN A 337 -28.24 20.55 1.19
CA ASN A 337 -27.45 19.33 1.26
C ASN A 337 -28.10 18.36 2.25
N THR A 338 -28.48 17.17 1.81
CA THR A 338 -29.33 16.29 2.61
C THR A 338 -28.80 14.87 2.60
N VAL A 339 -28.99 14.17 3.72
CA VAL A 339 -28.58 12.79 3.91
C VAL A 339 -29.81 11.97 4.26
N LYS A 340 -29.99 10.82 3.61
CA LYS A 340 -31.06 9.86 3.92
C LYS A 340 -30.45 8.56 4.42
N LEU A 341 -30.98 8.06 5.53
CA LEU A 341 -30.60 6.78 6.11
C LEU A 341 -31.63 5.73 5.69
N ILE A 342 -31.19 4.73 4.91
CA ILE A 342 -31.99 3.54 4.63
C ILE A 342 -31.53 2.44 5.59
N TRP A 343 -32.43 2.00 6.46
CA TRP A 343 -32.16 0.92 7.41
C TRP A 343 -33.12 -0.25 7.14
N GLY A 344 -32.67 -1.47 7.46
CA GLY A 344 -33.50 -2.65 7.27
C GLY A 344 -32.88 -3.91 7.90
N PRO A 345 -33.69 -4.80 8.51
CA PRO A 345 -33.24 -6.08 9.06
C PRO A 345 -32.50 -7.00 8.05
N PRO A 346 -31.85 -8.08 8.50
CA PRO A 346 -31.34 -9.11 7.61
C PRO A 346 -32.43 -9.65 6.67
N GLY A 347 -32.10 -9.90 5.41
CA GLY A 347 -33.06 -10.43 4.41
C GLY A 347 -34.02 -9.41 3.78
N THR A 348 -34.04 -8.13 4.19
CA THR A 348 -34.99 -7.14 3.63
C THR A 348 -34.57 -6.52 2.28
N GLY A 349 -33.54 -7.09 1.63
CA GLY A 349 -33.15 -6.68 0.29
C GLY A 349 -32.46 -5.32 0.18
N LYS A 350 -31.78 -4.83 1.23
CA LYS A 350 -31.03 -3.55 1.22
C LYS A 350 -30.19 -3.33 -0.05
N THR A 351 -29.44 -4.33 -0.48
CA THR A 351 -28.61 -4.26 -1.70
C THR A 351 -29.45 -4.09 -2.97
N LYS A 352 -30.62 -4.76 -3.06
CA LYS A 352 -31.58 -4.62 -4.17
C LYS A 352 -32.13 -3.19 -4.23
N THR A 353 -32.47 -2.61 -3.07
CA THR A 353 -32.93 -1.22 -2.95
C THR A 353 -31.89 -0.21 -3.42
N VAL A 354 -30.62 -0.36 -2.99
CA VAL A 354 -29.52 0.52 -3.41
C VAL A 354 -29.23 0.39 -4.91
N ALA A 355 -29.27 -0.83 -5.46
CA ALA A 355 -29.08 -1.05 -6.89
C ALA A 355 -30.16 -0.34 -7.72
N ALA A 356 -31.42 -0.42 -7.30
CA ALA A 356 -32.52 0.30 -7.96
C ALA A 356 -32.34 1.82 -7.90
N SER A 357 -31.84 2.37 -6.78
CA SER A 357 -31.51 3.79 -6.68
C SER A 357 -30.41 4.21 -7.66
N LYS A 358 -29.34 3.41 -7.80
CA LYS A 358 -28.22 3.69 -8.72
C LYS A 358 -28.61 3.57 -10.19
N GLU A 359 -29.49 2.64 -10.54
CA GLU A 359 -29.97 2.52 -11.92
C GLU A 359 -30.70 3.79 -12.35
N CYS A 360 -31.36 4.49 -11.42
CA CYS A 360 -31.98 5.78 -11.66
C CYS A 360 -30.97 6.92 -11.88
N ASP A 361 -29.70 6.77 -11.45
CA ASP A 361 -28.63 7.76 -11.68
C ASP A 361 -28.03 7.65 -13.09
N ARG A 362 -28.14 6.49 -13.76
CA ARG A 362 -27.63 6.30 -15.13
C ARG A 362 -28.54 6.84 -16.23
N ILE A 363 -29.77 7.20 -15.88
CA ILE A 363 -30.84 7.56 -16.83
C ILE A 363 -30.92 9.09 -17.03
N THR A 364 -30.33 9.86 -16.12
CA THR A 364 -30.09 11.31 -16.21
C THR A 364 -28.68 11.58 -16.70
#